data_AF-A0A962WNI0-F1
#
_entry.id   AF-A0A962WNI0-F1
#
_cell.length_a   1.000
_cell.length_b   1.000
_cell.length_c   1.000
_cell.angle_alpha   90.00
_cell.angle_beta   90.00
_cell.angle_gamma   90.00
#
_symmetry.space_group_name_H-M   'P 1'
#
loop_
_entity.id
_entity.type
_entity.pdbx_description
1 polymer ?
#
loop_
_entity_poly.entity_id
_entity_poly.type
_entity_poly.pdbx_seq_one_letter_code
_entity_poly.pdbx_strand_id
1 'polypeptide(L)'
;PEVSPIPSGRAQDRSYVGNVVQAMVAYASGELGPVDIPLDTVDEMIVIGSDIMMAAVKRARRDVLAPFLKGDHVAIGSINSPMQCMMKGVCAQCLCKHVDPETGEESFVYSCYNQDQPLDRVDFPNLRARLRQNSVQEKLSNLWLDHLLNRGAG
;
A
#
# COMPACT_ATOMS: atom_id res chain seq x y z
N PRO A 1 8.92 -21.47 -1.06
CA PRO A 1 7.91 -21.79 -2.10
C PRO A 1 8.26 -21.05 -3.39
N GLU A 2 8.51 -21.78 -4.48
CA GLU A 2 8.72 -21.21 -5.80
C GLU A 2 7.45 -20.50 -6.24
N VAL A 3 7.49 -19.18 -6.32
CA VAL A 3 6.35 -18.38 -6.81
C VAL A 3 6.38 -18.44 -8.34
N SER A 4 5.38 -19.09 -8.94
CA SER A 4 5.23 -19.15 -10.39
C SER A 4 4.61 -17.85 -10.94
N PRO A 5 5.06 -17.34 -12.10
CA PRO A 5 4.42 -16.21 -12.76
C PRO A 5 2.94 -16.50 -13.05
N ILE A 6 2.09 -15.48 -12.91
CA ILE A 6 0.68 -15.57 -13.29
C ILE A 6 0.60 -15.65 -14.82
N PRO A 7 -0.14 -16.62 -15.41
CA PRO A 7 -0.32 -16.69 -16.86
C PRO A 7 -0.96 -15.42 -17.43
N SER A 8 -0.33 -14.82 -18.44
CA SER A 8 -0.85 -13.67 -19.19
C SER A 8 -1.92 -14.12 -20.20
N GLY A 9 -3.08 -13.47 -20.20
CA GLY A 9 -4.18 -13.83 -21.11
C GLY A 9 -4.16 -13.05 -22.42
N ARG A 10 -3.84 -11.75 -22.36
CA ARG A 10 -3.79 -10.84 -23.52
C ARG A 10 -2.34 -10.56 -23.93
N ALA A 11 -2.14 -10.10 -25.17
CA ALA A 11 -0.81 -9.83 -25.72
C ALA A 11 -0.05 -8.70 -24.98
N GLN A 12 -0.77 -7.76 -24.38
CA GLN A 12 -0.22 -6.66 -23.59
C GLN A 12 -0.05 -7.01 -22.10
N ASP A 13 -0.61 -8.12 -21.63
CA ASP A 13 -0.50 -8.51 -20.22
C ASP A 13 0.95 -8.89 -19.93
N ARG A 14 1.53 -8.28 -18.90
CA ARG A 14 2.87 -8.60 -18.41
C ARG A 14 2.78 -9.27 -17.06
N SER A 15 3.67 -10.23 -16.81
CA SER A 15 3.75 -10.97 -15.54
C SER A 15 5.14 -10.83 -14.96
N TYR A 16 5.22 -10.58 -13.65
CA TYR A 16 6.48 -10.41 -12.94
C TYR A 16 6.41 -11.11 -11.59
N VAL A 17 7.50 -11.79 -11.21
CA VAL A 17 7.65 -12.41 -9.90
C VAL A 17 8.69 -11.63 -9.11
N GLY A 18 8.23 -10.90 -8.11
CA GLY A 18 9.05 -10.06 -7.23
C GLY A 18 8.19 -9.06 -6.48
N ASN A 19 8.79 -7.98 -5.99
CA ASN A 19 8.03 -6.91 -5.34
C ASN A 19 7.53 -5.85 -6.34
N VAL A 20 6.56 -5.03 -5.92
CA VAL A 20 5.94 -4.02 -6.78
C VAL A 20 6.92 -3.00 -7.35
N VAL A 21 7.92 -2.57 -6.58
CA VAL A 21 8.90 -1.58 -7.04
C VAL A 21 9.77 -2.17 -8.13
N GLN A 22 10.19 -3.43 -7.97
CA GLN A 22 10.94 -4.16 -9.00
C GLN A 22 10.11 -4.36 -10.26
N ALA A 23 8.82 -4.70 -10.13
CA ALA A 23 7.91 -4.83 -11.26
C ALA A 23 7.77 -3.50 -12.03
N MET A 24 7.65 -2.38 -11.31
CA MET A 24 7.58 -1.04 -11.93
C MET A 24 8.87 -0.69 -12.68
N VAL A 25 10.05 -1.02 -12.11
CA VAL A 25 11.33 -0.81 -12.78
C VAL A 25 11.46 -1.69 -14.03
N ALA A 26 11.14 -2.98 -13.93
CA ALA A 26 11.19 -3.92 -15.05
C ALA A 26 10.21 -3.54 -16.18
N TYR A 27 9.06 -2.99 -15.83
CA TYR A 27 8.14 -2.41 -16.81
C TYR A 27 8.75 -1.18 -17.48
N ALA A 28 9.23 -0.21 -16.70
CA ALA A 28 9.73 1.06 -17.23
C ALA A 28 11.01 0.92 -18.05
N SER A 29 11.85 -0.07 -17.73
CA SER A 29 13.09 -0.37 -18.46
C SER A 29 12.86 -1.15 -19.76
N GLY A 30 11.64 -1.64 -20.00
CA GLY A 30 11.33 -2.51 -21.13
C GLY A 30 11.75 -3.97 -20.95
N GLU A 31 12.19 -4.38 -19.76
CA GLU A 31 12.53 -5.79 -19.45
C GLU A 31 11.30 -6.71 -19.61
N LEU A 32 10.10 -6.18 -19.36
CA LEU A 32 8.84 -6.89 -19.56
C LEU A 32 8.33 -6.88 -21.01
N GLY A 33 9.13 -6.39 -21.97
CA GLY A 33 8.73 -6.23 -23.37
C GLY A 33 8.29 -4.79 -23.70
N PRO A 34 7.54 -4.59 -24.80
CA PRO A 34 7.09 -3.26 -25.22
C PRO A 34 6.35 -2.51 -24.10
N VAL A 35 6.75 -1.25 -23.90
CA VAL A 35 6.16 -0.32 -22.93
C VAL A 35 5.04 0.46 -23.62
N ASP A 36 3.81 -0.02 -23.48
CA ASP A 36 2.64 0.61 -24.11
C ASP A 36 2.26 1.95 -23.47
N ILE A 37 2.52 2.11 -22.17
CA ILE A 37 2.24 3.33 -21.39
C ILE A 37 3.52 3.78 -20.70
N PRO A 38 4.25 4.76 -21.25
CA PRO A 38 5.43 5.32 -20.62
C PRO A 38 5.11 5.92 -19.24
N LEU A 39 5.84 5.53 -18.21
CA LEU A 39 5.56 5.99 -16.83
C LEU A 39 5.78 7.50 -16.64
N ASP A 40 6.57 8.14 -17.49
CA ASP A 40 6.81 9.58 -17.52
C ASP A 40 5.63 10.37 -18.14
N THR A 41 4.57 9.69 -18.56
CA THR A 41 3.30 10.31 -18.98
C THR A 41 2.27 10.33 -17.84
N VAL A 42 2.51 9.63 -16.73
CA VAL A 42 1.56 9.49 -15.61
C VAL A 42 1.57 10.72 -14.70
N ASP A 43 0.40 11.34 -14.53
CA ASP A 43 0.22 12.51 -13.65
C ASP A 43 -0.09 12.13 -12.19
N GLU A 44 -0.78 11.01 -11.98
CA GLU A 44 -1.24 10.58 -10.66
C GLU A 44 -1.07 9.06 -10.47
N MET A 45 -0.64 8.67 -9.28
CA MET A 45 -0.58 7.28 -8.84
C MET A 45 -1.44 7.05 -7.59
N ILE A 46 -2.25 5.99 -7.63
CA ILE A 46 -2.99 5.49 -6.46
C ILE A 46 -2.29 4.22 -5.98
N VAL A 47 -1.84 4.24 -4.73
CA VAL A 47 -1.07 3.16 -4.11
C VAL A 47 -1.93 2.46 -3.06
N ILE A 48 -2.21 1.18 -3.30
CA ILE A 48 -3.09 0.36 -2.47
C ILE A 48 -2.34 -0.93 -2.12
N GLY A 49 -2.16 -1.20 -0.83
CA GLY A 49 -1.45 -2.37 -0.37
C GLY A 49 -1.24 -2.36 1.13
N SER A 50 -0.24 -3.11 1.59
CA SER A 50 0.19 -3.03 2.99
C SER A 50 0.86 -1.69 3.29
N ASP A 51 0.90 -1.31 4.56
CA ASP A 51 1.63 -0.12 5.05
C ASP A 51 3.09 -0.12 4.57
N ILE A 52 3.75 -1.28 4.61
CA ILE A 52 5.14 -1.43 4.15
C ILE A 52 5.25 -1.22 2.65
N MET A 53 4.34 -1.79 1.87
CA MET A 53 4.35 -1.66 0.41
C MET A 53 4.13 -0.20 0.00
N MET A 54 3.13 0.48 0.59
CA MET A 54 2.87 1.88 0.32
C MET A 54 4.05 2.78 0.73
N ALA A 55 4.69 2.50 1.88
CA ALA A 55 5.92 3.19 2.30
C ALA A 55 7.09 2.95 1.33
N ALA A 56 7.23 1.74 0.79
CA ALA A 56 8.26 1.40 -0.19
C ALA A 56 8.05 2.17 -1.50
N VAL A 57 6.80 2.27 -1.97
CA VAL A 57 6.45 3.06 -3.17
C VAL A 57 6.67 4.56 -2.94
N LYS A 58 6.30 5.09 -1.76
CA LYS A 58 6.59 6.49 -1.36
C LYS A 58 8.07 6.82 -1.52
N ARG A 59 8.95 5.94 -1.05
CA ARG A 59 10.40 6.12 -1.20
C ARG A 59 10.84 5.94 -2.66
N ALA A 60 10.45 4.84 -3.29
CA ALA A 60 10.95 4.42 -4.59
C ALA A 60 10.71 5.48 -5.67
N ARG A 61 9.56 6.16 -5.66
CA ARG A 61 9.21 7.20 -6.64
C ARG A 61 10.15 8.41 -6.66
N ARG A 62 10.89 8.63 -5.57
CA ARG A 62 11.89 9.70 -5.44
C ARG A 62 13.33 9.17 -5.48
N ASP A 63 13.49 7.87 -5.69
CA ASP A 63 14.78 7.17 -5.67
C ASP A 63 14.90 6.36 -6.97
N VAL A 64 14.79 5.02 -6.91
CA VAL A 64 14.99 4.13 -8.06
C VAL A 64 14.03 4.33 -9.23
N LEU A 65 12.83 4.89 -8.98
CA LEU A 65 11.85 5.18 -10.03
C LEU A 65 11.89 6.63 -10.52
N ALA A 66 12.71 7.50 -9.91
CA ALA A 66 12.79 8.91 -10.29
C ALA A 66 13.13 9.14 -11.79
N PRO A 67 13.98 8.33 -12.45
CA PRO A 67 14.27 8.49 -13.88
C PRO A 67 13.09 8.14 -14.80
N PHE A 68 12.08 7.44 -14.29
CA PHE A 68 10.97 6.90 -15.08
C PHE A 68 9.64 7.62 -14.85
N LEU A 69 9.56 8.52 -13.87
CA LEU A 69 8.33 9.20 -13.48
C LEU A 69 8.45 10.71 -13.73
N LYS A 70 7.32 11.37 -13.95
CA LYS A 70 7.25 12.85 -13.94
C LYS A 70 7.76 13.40 -12.60
N GLY A 71 8.48 14.51 -12.60
CA GLY A 71 8.98 15.09 -11.34
C GLY A 71 7.86 15.57 -10.39
N ASP A 72 6.74 15.99 -10.97
CA ASP A 72 5.57 16.62 -10.33
C ASP A 72 4.35 15.70 -10.21
N HIS A 73 4.52 14.37 -10.40
CA HIS A 73 3.42 13.43 -10.22
C HIS A 73 2.83 13.49 -8.81
N VAL A 74 1.51 13.33 -8.72
CA VAL A 74 0.78 13.21 -7.45
C VAL A 74 0.74 11.74 -7.02
N ALA A 75 1.00 11.48 -5.75
CA ALA A 75 0.91 10.15 -5.18
C ALA A 75 -0.11 10.10 -4.04
N ILE A 76 -1.11 9.25 -4.19
CA ILE A 76 -2.20 9.03 -3.25
C ILE A 76 -2.06 7.63 -2.66
N GLY A 77 -2.15 7.50 -1.34
CA GLY A 77 -2.23 6.22 -0.65
C GLY A 77 -3.66 5.97 -0.21
N SER A 78 -4.22 4.81 -0.52
CA SER A 78 -5.52 4.39 0.03
C SER A 78 -5.29 3.73 1.38
N ILE A 79 -5.49 4.51 2.45
CA ILE A 79 -4.97 4.18 3.77
C ILE A 79 -5.82 3.15 4.50
N ASN A 80 -5.19 2.03 4.84
CA ASN A 80 -5.80 0.87 5.47
C ASN A 80 -5.92 0.98 7.01
N SER A 81 -6.07 2.18 7.57
CA SER A 81 -6.16 2.41 9.02
C SER A 81 -7.22 1.52 9.68
N PRO A 82 -7.01 1.03 10.92
CA PRO A 82 -8.00 0.22 11.61
C PRO A 82 -9.29 1.02 11.81
N MET A 83 -10.45 0.40 11.60
CA MET A 83 -11.75 1.07 11.72
C MET A 83 -12.67 0.33 12.69
N GLN A 84 -13.42 1.08 13.49
CA GLN A 84 -14.50 0.54 14.35
C GLN A 84 -15.85 1.11 13.93
N CYS A 85 -16.01 2.43 14.00
CA CYS A 85 -17.27 3.08 13.63
C CYS A 85 -17.47 3.22 12.11
N MET A 86 -16.47 2.86 11.30
CA MET A 86 -16.43 3.13 9.86
C MET A 86 -16.74 4.62 9.57
N MET A 87 -17.51 4.93 8.53
CA MET A 87 -17.81 6.27 7.99
C MET A 87 -18.62 7.21 8.92
N LYS A 88 -18.60 6.97 10.23
CA LYS A 88 -19.28 7.83 11.22
C LYS A 88 -18.39 8.96 11.74
N GLY A 89 -17.06 8.78 11.70
CA GLY A 89 -16.13 9.82 12.14
C GLY A 89 -16.24 10.18 13.63
N VAL A 90 -16.56 9.21 14.51
CA VAL A 90 -16.76 9.47 15.96
C VAL A 90 -15.76 8.76 16.88
N CYS A 91 -15.20 7.61 16.47
CA CYS A 91 -14.40 6.78 17.39
C CYS A 91 -12.88 7.02 17.34
N ALA A 92 -12.38 7.73 16.33
CA ALA A 92 -10.96 7.96 16.08
C ALA A 92 -10.06 6.70 16.00
N GLN A 93 -10.62 5.49 15.86
CA GLN A 93 -9.79 4.30 15.61
C GLN A 93 -8.95 4.46 14.33
N CYS A 94 -9.58 5.04 13.29
CA CYS A 94 -9.01 5.23 11.96
C CYS A 94 -8.11 6.47 11.82
N LEU A 95 -7.71 7.08 12.95
CA LEU A 95 -6.89 8.29 12.96
C LEU A 95 -5.53 7.99 12.29
N CYS A 96 -5.27 8.66 11.18
CA CYS A 96 -4.00 8.62 10.46
C CYS A 96 -3.24 9.91 10.76
N LYS A 97 -2.00 9.77 11.26
CA LYS A 97 -1.11 10.91 11.47
C LYS A 97 -0.51 11.33 10.13
N HIS A 98 -0.57 12.62 9.87
CA HIS A 98 0.13 13.29 8.78
C HIS A 98 1.26 14.15 9.33
N VAL A 99 2.34 14.24 8.55
CA VAL A 99 3.46 15.15 8.74
C VAL A 99 3.64 15.89 7.42
N ASP A 100 3.57 17.22 7.46
CA ASP A 100 3.86 18.01 6.28
C ASP A 100 5.34 17.90 5.92
N PRO A 101 5.70 17.53 4.68
CA PRO A 101 7.10 17.30 4.30
C PRO A 101 7.93 18.60 4.22
N GLU A 102 7.30 19.77 4.09
CA GLU A 102 7.99 21.06 4.01
C GLU A 102 8.18 21.70 5.38
N THR A 103 7.13 21.67 6.22
CA THR A 103 7.13 22.37 7.52
C THR A 103 7.41 21.45 8.71
N GLY A 104 7.19 20.14 8.56
CA GLY A 104 7.22 19.17 9.66
C GLY A 104 5.99 19.23 10.58
N GLU A 105 4.98 20.03 10.24
CA GLU A 105 3.77 20.18 11.05
C GLU A 105 2.96 18.87 11.09
N GLU A 106 2.51 18.50 12.29
CA GLU A 106 1.69 17.31 12.49
C GLU A 106 0.20 17.64 12.38
N SER A 107 -0.52 16.83 11.63
CA SER A 107 -1.98 16.89 11.54
C SER A 107 -2.57 15.48 11.57
N PHE A 108 -3.89 15.38 11.72
CA PHE A 108 -4.55 14.08 11.80
C PHE A 108 -5.78 14.03 10.91
N VAL A 109 -5.93 12.92 10.20
CA VAL A 109 -7.04 12.66 9.28
C VAL A 109 -7.79 11.43 9.74
N TYR A 110 -9.12 11.49 9.76
CA TYR A 110 -9.95 10.33 9.99
C TYR A 110 -10.02 9.56 8.67
N SER A 111 -9.37 8.39 8.59
CA SER A 111 -9.33 7.64 7.32
C SER A 111 -10.71 7.17 6.86
N CYS A 112 -11.67 7.04 7.77
CA CYS A 112 -13.07 6.75 7.44
C CYS A 112 -13.82 7.94 6.80
N TYR A 113 -13.27 9.15 6.89
CA TYR A 113 -13.79 10.36 6.25
C TYR A 113 -13.04 10.65 4.95
N ASN A 114 -11.71 10.52 4.96
CA ASN A 114 -10.90 10.57 3.76
C ASN A 114 -9.88 9.42 3.75
N GLN A 115 -10.18 8.38 2.98
CA GLN A 115 -9.32 7.19 2.89
C GLN A 115 -8.12 7.43 1.97
N ASP A 116 -8.31 8.21 0.91
CA ASP A 116 -7.32 8.47 -0.13
C ASP A 116 -6.55 9.74 0.24
N GLN A 117 -5.34 9.55 0.75
CA GLN A 117 -4.55 10.59 1.40
C GLN A 117 -3.25 10.83 0.63
N PRO A 118 -2.71 12.06 0.62
CA PRO A 118 -1.41 12.33 0.01
C PRO A 118 -0.34 11.43 0.62
N LEU A 119 0.25 10.56 -0.20
CA LEU A 119 1.20 9.54 0.25
C LEU A 119 2.41 10.18 0.95
N ASP A 120 2.78 11.38 0.52
CA ASP A 120 3.86 12.17 1.09
C ASP A 120 3.61 12.64 2.53
N ARG A 121 2.35 12.83 2.91
CA ARG A 121 2.01 13.29 4.25
C ARG A 121 1.88 12.16 5.26
N VAL A 122 1.59 10.94 4.83
CA VAL A 122 1.33 9.81 5.73
C VAL A 122 2.58 9.43 6.54
N ASP A 123 2.43 9.39 7.87
CA ASP A 123 3.41 8.83 8.82
C ASP A 123 3.24 7.30 8.89
N PHE A 124 4.01 6.59 8.05
CA PHE A 124 3.97 5.13 7.97
C PHE A 124 4.41 4.42 9.26
N PRO A 125 5.43 4.86 10.00
CA PRO A 125 5.73 4.34 11.33
C PRO A 125 4.53 4.41 12.29
N ASN A 126 3.82 5.53 12.33
CA ASN A 126 2.60 5.67 13.12
C ASN A 126 1.50 4.70 12.65
N LEU A 127 1.20 4.70 11.36
CA LEU A 127 0.19 3.81 10.77
C LEU A 127 0.48 2.33 11.09
N ARG A 128 1.74 1.90 10.93
CA ARG A 128 2.19 0.54 11.25
C ARG A 128 1.98 0.18 12.71
N ALA A 129 2.29 1.10 13.64
CA ALA A 129 2.04 0.88 15.06
C ALA A 129 0.54 0.72 15.34
N ARG A 130 -0.31 1.54 14.70
CA ARG A 130 -1.78 1.46 14.85
C ARG A 130 -2.35 0.16 14.31
N LEU A 131 -1.91 -0.29 13.13
CA LEU A 131 -2.35 -1.56 12.52
C LEU A 131 -2.06 -2.77 13.40
N ARG A 132 -1.04 -2.70 14.25
CA ARG A 132 -0.63 -3.79 15.14
C ARG A 132 -1.24 -3.75 16.53
N GLN A 133 -2.11 -2.77 16.81
CA GLN A 133 -2.74 -2.61 18.13
C GLN A 133 -3.47 -3.88 18.59
N ASN A 134 -4.07 -4.62 17.65
CA ASN A 134 -4.87 -5.81 17.95
C ASN A 134 -4.13 -7.13 17.74
N SER A 135 -2.82 -7.13 17.49
CA SER A 135 -2.09 -8.34 17.08
C SER A 135 -2.16 -9.51 18.07
N VAL A 136 -2.31 -9.25 19.38
CA VAL A 136 -2.51 -10.34 20.37
C VAL A 136 -3.89 -10.96 20.20
N GLN A 137 -4.94 -10.13 20.06
CA GLN A 137 -6.30 -10.60 19.88
C GLN A 137 -6.46 -11.36 18.56
N GLU A 138 -5.87 -10.85 17.47
CA GLU A 138 -5.86 -11.51 16.16
C GLU A 138 -5.24 -12.91 16.25
N LYS A 139 -4.09 -13.06 16.93
CA LYS A 139 -3.43 -14.36 17.11
C LYS A 139 -4.25 -15.32 17.95
N LEU A 140 -4.82 -14.86 19.07
CA LEU A 140 -5.66 -15.71 19.92
C LEU A 140 -6.92 -16.17 19.18
N SER A 141 -7.58 -15.27 18.45
CA SER A 141 -8.75 -15.59 17.63
C SER A 141 -8.42 -16.62 16.55
N ASN A 142 -7.28 -16.49 15.87
CA ASN A 142 -6.84 -17.46 14.87
C ASN A 142 -6.57 -18.83 15.49
N LEU A 143 -5.85 -18.90 16.62
CA LEU A 143 -5.60 -20.17 17.33
C LEU A 143 -6.90 -20.85 17.76
N TRP A 144 -7.88 -20.06 18.21
CA TRP A 144 -9.19 -20.58 18.57
C TRP A 144 -9.95 -21.12 17.35
N LEU A 145 -9.92 -20.38 16.23
CA LEU A 145 -10.52 -20.84 14.98
C LEU A 145 -9.89 -22.15 14.50
N ASP A 146 -8.55 -22.23 14.50
CA ASP A 146 -7.82 -23.44 14.11
C ASP A 146 -8.22 -24.63 14.99
N HIS A 147 -8.38 -24.42 16.30
CA HIS A 147 -8.85 -25.45 17.22
C HIS A 147 -10.26 -25.94 16.87
N LEU A 148 -11.19 -25.04 16.55
CA LEU A 148 -12.55 -25.40 16.17
C LEU A 148 -12.60 -26.15 14.83
N LEU A 149 -11.84 -25.71 13.84
CA LEU A 149 -11.79 -26.33 12.51
C LEU A 149 -11.14 -27.73 12.57
N ASN A 150 -10.09 -27.91 13.36
CA ASN A 150 -9.45 -29.21 13.54
C ASN A 150 -10.29 -30.19 14.36
N ARG A 151 -11.16 -29.70 15.26
CA ARG A 151 -12.09 -30.53 16.03
C ARG A 151 -13.29 -31.05 15.23
N GLY A 152 -13.76 -30.29 14.23
CA GLY A 152 -14.90 -30.67 13.38
C GLY A 152 -14.56 -31.64 12.25
N ALA A 153 -13.29 -31.99 12.08
CA ALA A 153 -12.78 -32.91 11.06
C ALA A 153 -12.68 -34.38 11.56
N GLY A 154 -13.28 -34.69 12.71
CA GLY A 154 -13.36 -36.04 13.31
C GLY A 154 -14.77 -36.57 13.37
#